data_AF-A0AAW8HR70-F1
#
_entry.id   AF-A0AAW8HR70-F1
#
_cell.length_a   1.000
_cell.length_b   1.000
_cell.length_c   1.000
_cell.angle_alpha   90.00
_cell.angle_beta   90.00
_cell.angle_gamma   90.00
#
_symmetry.space_group_name_H-M   'P 1'
#
loop_
_entity.id
_entity.type
_entity.pdbx_description
1 polymer ?
#
loop_
_entity_poly.entity_id
_entity_poly.type
_entity_poly.pdbx_seq_one_letter_code
_entity_poly.pdbx_strand_id
1 'polypeptide(L)' 'MLKQKKIEAVIDEMSRQLGHELNGQDRLLIRIKTASVLAAKQRHRQRMEAPSYQWKKPERRRR' A
#
# COMPACT_ATOMS: atom_id res chain seq x y z
N MET A 1 -0.53 0.85 10.48
CA MET A 1 -0.32 0.12 9.21
C MET A 1 0.91 -0.77 9.38
N LEU A 2 0.84 -2.04 8.95
CA LEU A 2 2.03 -2.91 8.98
C LEU A 2 3.14 -2.27 8.13
N LYS A 3 4.36 -2.24 8.66
CA LYS A 3 5.51 -1.68 7.94
C LYS A 3 5.84 -2.62 6.78
N GLN A 4 5.98 -2.06 5.58
CA GLN A 4 6.32 -2.82 4.36
C GLN A 4 7.53 -3.73 4.57
N LYS A 5 8.61 -3.21 5.17
CA LYS A 5 9.82 -3.98 5.50
C LYS A 5 9.56 -5.22 6.35
N LYS A 6 8.56 -5.16 7.26
CA LYS A 6 8.19 -6.31 8.10
C LYS A 6 7.49 -7.40 7.28
N ILE A 7 6.67 -7.03 6.31
CA ILE A 7 6.02 -7.97 5.40
C ILE A 7 7.04 -8.63 4.49
N GLU A 8 7.96 -7.84 3.92
CA GLU A 8 9.04 -8.35 3.08
C GLU A 8 9.94 -9.34 3.85
N ALA A 9 10.32 -9.01 5.09
CA ALA A 9 11.13 -9.89 5.94
C ALA A 9 10.42 -11.19 6.32
N VAL A 10 9.11 -11.15 6.59
CA VAL A 10 8.32 -12.36 6.87
C VAL A 10 8.23 -13.25 5.64
N ILE A 11 8.03 -12.68 4.44
CA ILE A 11 8.01 -13.46 3.20
C ILE A 11 9.38 -14.09 2.93
N ASP A 12 10.48 -13.35 3.16
CA ASP A 12 11.84 -13.89 3.02
C ASP A 12 12.08 -15.07 3.96
N GLU A 13 11.69 -14.94 5.24
CA GLU A 13 11.84 -16.02 6.21
C GLU A 13 10.95 -17.23 5.89
N MET A 14 9.71 -17.01 5.46
CA MET A 14 8.82 -18.09 5.00
C MET A 14 9.40 -18.83 3.80
N SER A 15 9.97 -18.11 2.82
CA SER A 15 10.62 -18.73 1.67
C SER A 15 11.82 -19.58 2.08
N ARG A 16 12.65 -19.10 3.01
CA ARG A 16 13.77 -19.89 3.56
C ARG A 16 13.29 -21.17 4.24
N GLN A 17 12.25 -21.08 5.07
CA GLN A 17 11.67 -22.25 5.76
C GLN A 17 11.12 -23.29 4.77
N LEU A 18 10.63 -22.84 3.61
CA LEU A 18 10.15 -23.71 2.53
C LEU A 18 11.28 -24.25 1.64
N GLY A 19 12.55 -23.88 1.91
CA GLY A 19 13.69 -24.28 1.08
C GLY A 19 13.79 -23.53 -0.24
N HIS A 20 13.09 -22.40 -0.39
CA HIS A 20 13.14 -21.55 -1.57
C HIS A 20 14.09 -20.37 -1.37
N GLU A 21 15.07 -20.25 -2.25
CA GLU A 21 15.95 -19.08 -2.29
C GLU A 21 15.34 -18.00 -3.19
N LEU A 22 14.98 -16.86 -2.60
CA LEU A 22 14.45 -15.72 -3.35
C LEU A 22 15.55 -15.00 -4.12
N ASN A 23 15.45 -14.99 -5.44
CA ASN A 23 16.37 -14.24 -6.30
C ASN A 23 16.04 -12.73 -6.30
N GLY A 24 16.85 -11.93 -7.01
CA GLY A 24 16.65 -10.47 -7.09
C GLY A 24 15.30 -10.05 -7.70
N GLN A 25 14.81 -10.81 -8.69
CA GLN A 25 13.53 -10.56 -9.36
C GLN A 25 12.35 -10.89 -8.45
N ASP A 26 12.43 -11.99 -7.68
CA ASP A 26 11.40 -12.36 -6.72
C ASP A 26 11.26 -11.30 -5.63
N ARG A 27 12.37 -10.82 -5.10
CA ARG A 27 12.40 -9.73 -4.11
C ARG A 27 11.79 -8.43 -4.66
N LEU A 28 12.06 -8.12 -5.94
CA LEU A 28 11.44 -6.98 -6.62
C LEU A 28 9.93 -7.15 -6.77
N LEU A 29 9.49 -8.34 -7.20
CA LEU A 29 8.06 -8.66 -7.35
C LEU A 29 7.33 -8.57 -6.01
N ILE A 30 7.90 -9.11 -4.94
CA ILE A 30 7.36 -9.02 -3.58
C ILE A 30 7.18 -7.55 -3.19
N ARG A 31 8.23 -6.73 -3.36
CA ARG A 31 8.18 -5.29 -3.04
C ARG A 31 7.06 -4.56 -3.79
N ILE A 32 6.94 -4.77 -5.10
CA ILE A 32 5.92 -4.12 -5.94
C ILE A 32 4.52 -4.54 -5.50
N LYS A 33 4.29 -5.84 -5.29
CA LYS A 33 3.00 -6.39 -4.86
C LYS A 33 2.63 -5.88 -3.46
N THR A 34 3.55 -5.93 -2.51
CA THR A 34 3.33 -5.43 -1.15
C THR A 34 3.01 -3.94 -1.15
N ALA A 35 3.76 -3.12 -1.89
CA ALA A 35 3.48 -1.69 -2.02
C ALA A 35 2.08 -1.42 -2.61
N SER A 36 1.71 -2.15 -3.66
CA SER A 36 0.40 -2.02 -4.32
C SER A 36 -0.77 -2.35 -3.38
N VAL A 37 -0.65 -3.45 -2.62
CA VAL A 37 -1.68 -3.87 -1.65
C VAL A 37 -1.79 -2.88 -0.50
N LEU A 38 -0.66 -2.41 0.05
CA LEU A 38 -0.68 -1.41 1.12
C LEU A 38 -1.29 -0.08 0.65
N ALA A 39 -0.96 0.37 -0.55
CA ALA A 39 -1.55 1.57 -1.13
C ALA A 39 -3.06 1.41 -1.37
N ALA A 40 -3.51 0.25 -1.84
CA ALA A 40 -4.93 -0.06 -1.98
C ALA A 40 -5.66 -0.03 -0.62
N LYS A 41 -5.09 -0.65 0.41
CA LYS A 41 -5.65 -0.65 1.77
C LYS A 41 -5.72 0.76 2.35
N GLN A 42 -4.68 1.56 2.14
CA GLN A 42 -4.66 2.96 2.59
C GLN A 42 -5.73 3.80 1.89
N ARG A 43 -5.88 3.66 0.56
CA ARG A 43 -6.94 4.34 -0.20
C ARG A 43 -8.33 3.93 0.28
N HIS A 44 -8.54 2.64 0.53
CA HIS A 44 -9.81 2.15 1.06
C HIS A 44 -10.11 2.79 2.43
N ARG A 45 -9.14 2.78 3.34
CA ARG A 45 -9.27 3.46 4.65
C ARG A 45 -9.60 4.94 4.50
N GLN A 46 -8.86 5.66 3.65
CA GLN A 46 -9.10 7.08 3.38
C GLN A 46 -10.51 7.34 2.85
N ARG A 47 -11.05 6.47 1.99
CA ARG A 47 -12.43 6.58 1.50
C ARG A 47 -13.46 6.36 2.60
N MET A 48 -13.22 5.40 3.49
CA MET A 48 -14.13 5.11 4.61
C MET A 48 -14.10 6.19 5.69
N GLU A 49 -12.94 6.82 5.90
CA GLU A 49 -12.76 7.92 6.86
C GLU A 49 -13.10 9.29 6.24
N ALA A 50 -13.33 9.37 4.92
CA ALA A 50 -13.64 10.63 4.27
C ALA A 50 -15.02 11.15 4.72
N PRO A 51 -15.15 12.45 5.01
CA PRO A 51 -16.46 13.04 5.25
C PRO A 51 -17.31 12.94 3.99
N SER A 52 -18.63 12.98 4.16
CA SER A 52 -19.55 13.04 3.03
C SER A 52 -19.22 14.24 2.14
N TYR A 53 -19.17 14.00 0.83
CA TYR A 53 -18.90 15.07 -0.13
C TYR A 53 -20.01 16.11 -0.07
N GLN A 54 -19.64 17.36 0.22
CA GLN A 54 -20.53 18.51 0.14
C GLN A 54 -20.02 19.43 -0.97
N TRP A 55 -20.82 19.60 -2.02
CA TRP A 55 -20.50 20.57 -3.05
C TRP A 55 -20.54 21.98 -2.46
N LYS A 56 -19.40 22.67 -2.47
CA LYS A 56 -19.32 24.08 -2.08
C LYS A 56 -19.26 24.93 -3.33
N LYS A 57 -20.18 25.91 -3.41
CA LYS A 57 -20.19 26.89 -4.49
C LYS A 57 -18.86 27.66 -4.50
N PRO A 58 -18.17 27.76 -5.64
CA PRO A 58 -16.93 28.54 -5.74
C PRO A 58 -17.14 30.00 -5.33
N GLU A 59 -16.13 30.60 -4.70
CA GLU A 59 -16.15 32.03 -4.39
C GLU A 59 -16.18 32.88 -5.67
N ARG A 60 -16.85 34.03 -5.57
CA ARG A 60 -16.94 34.97 -6.70
C ARG A 60 -15.54 35.49 -7.03
N ARG A 61 -15.22 35.53 -8.32
CA ARG A 61 -13.96 36.08 -8.84
C ARG A 61 -13.81 37.53 -8.38
N ARG A 62 -12.71 37.86 -7.69
CA ARG A 62 -12.37 39.26 -7.39
C ARG A 62 -12.04 39.94 -8.73
N ARG A 63 -12.74 41.03 -9.04
CA ARG A 63 -12.47 41.90 -10.20
C ARG A 63 -11.38 42.90 -9.85
#